data_AF-A0A1X1VUC1-F1
#
_entry.id   AF-A0A1X1VUC1-F1
#
_cell.length_a   1.000
_cell.length_b   1.000
_cell.length_c   1.000
_cell.angle_alpha   90.00
_cell.angle_beta   90.00
_cell.angle_gamma   90.00
#
_symmetry.space_group_name_H-M   'P 1'
#
loop_
_entity.id
_entity.type
_entity.pdbx_description
1 polymer ?
#
loop_
_entity_poly.entity_id
_entity_poly.type
_entity_poly.pdbx_seq_one_letter_code
_entity_poly.pdbx_strand_id
1 'polypeptide(L)'
;MIKDCELGLVDDADVSYYLACESDEYYIDSEERGSRRRYWMFRRYEDAEKYLLFIISQMARPGKYTDSVGYRWAQVGLNDRVSLSRPDPVNYPGRVSLRVDEEATDRGWMAESDAAAASHILVLTFEELDTLLREGIPADWFTINIVTD
;
A
#
# COMPACT_ATOMS: atom_id res chain seq x y z
N MET A 1 -14.96 -21.95 -7.69
CA MET A 1 -15.77 -20.82 -8.19
C MET A 1 -14.89 -19.61 -8.03
N ILE A 2 -14.27 -19.16 -9.13
CA ILE A 2 -13.24 -18.14 -9.09
C ILE A 2 -13.95 -16.80 -8.92
N LYS A 3 -13.78 -16.16 -7.77
CA LYS A 3 -14.03 -14.73 -7.67
C LYS A 3 -12.79 -14.07 -8.26
N ASP A 4 -12.82 -13.83 -9.57
CA ASP A 4 -11.82 -12.98 -10.23
C ASP A 4 -12.05 -11.55 -9.73
N CYS A 5 -11.54 -11.26 -8.53
CA CYS A 5 -11.52 -9.92 -7.95
C CYS A 5 -10.18 -9.30 -8.29
N GLU A 6 -10.13 -8.59 -9.41
CA GLU A 6 -8.98 -7.77 -9.80
C GLU A 6 -9.40 -6.31 -9.96
N LEU A 7 -8.63 -5.40 -9.37
CA LEU A 7 -8.73 -3.96 -9.58
C LEU A 7 -7.38 -3.45 -10.06
N GLY A 8 -7.33 -2.87 -11.26
CA GLY A 8 -6.12 -2.28 -11.84
C GLY A 8 -6.07 -0.76 -11.71
N LEU A 9 -4.91 -0.23 -11.35
CA LEU A 9 -4.54 1.18 -11.40
C LEU A 9 -3.40 1.33 -12.41
N VAL A 10 -3.67 1.92 -13.57
CA VAL A 10 -2.68 2.06 -14.65
C VAL A 10 -2.25 3.52 -14.72
N ASP A 11 -0.94 3.76 -14.55
CA ASP A 11 -0.32 5.06 -14.78
C ASP A 11 0.34 5.05 -16.18
N ASP A 12 0.32 6.20 -16.87
CA ASP A 12 0.97 6.42 -18.17
C ASP A 12 2.51 6.30 -18.08
N ALA A 13 3.06 6.19 -16.88
CA ALA A 13 4.49 6.05 -16.57
C ALA A 13 5.03 4.60 -16.59
N ASP A 14 4.38 3.67 -17.30
CA ASP A 14 4.74 2.24 -17.44
C ASP A 14 4.68 1.41 -16.13
N VAL A 15 4.04 1.92 -15.08
CA VAL A 15 3.80 1.17 -13.84
C VAL A 15 2.31 1.03 -13.59
N SER A 16 1.86 -0.21 -13.44
CA SER A 16 0.48 -0.54 -13.06
C SER A 16 0.46 -1.29 -11.74
N TYR A 17 -0.58 -1.07 -10.94
CA TYR A 17 -0.82 -1.79 -9.69
C TYR A 17 -2.11 -2.57 -9.78
N TYR A 18 -2.12 -3.78 -9.24
CA TYR A 18 -3.30 -4.65 -9.25
C TYR A 18 -3.58 -5.17 -7.86
N LEU A 19 -4.81 -5.02 -7.39
CA LEU A 19 -5.29 -5.77 -6.24
C LEU A 19 -5.74 -7.15 -6.71
N ALA A 20 -5.14 -8.20 -6.17
CA ALA A 20 -5.51 -9.59 -6.43
C ALA A 20 -5.92 -10.30 -5.12
N CYS A 21 -6.97 -11.11 -5.18
CA CYS A 21 -7.47 -11.86 -4.01
C CYS A 21 -7.17 -13.36 -4.18
N GLU A 22 -6.45 -13.95 -3.22
CA GLU A 22 -6.16 -15.39 -3.22
C GLU A 22 -6.28 -15.97 -1.81
N SER A 23 -7.10 -17.01 -1.63
CA SER A 23 -7.14 -17.81 -0.39
C SER A 23 -7.22 -16.98 0.90
N ASP A 24 -8.14 -16.02 0.95
CA ASP A 24 -8.39 -15.09 2.06
C ASP A 24 -7.26 -14.06 2.32
N GLU A 25 -6.30 -13.96 1.42
CA GLU A 25 -5.25 -12.95 1.41
C GLU A 25 -5.44 -11.98 0.23
N TYR A 26 -4.94 -10.76 0.42
CA TYR A 26 -5.05 -9.66 -0.54
C TYR A 26 -3.66 -9.24 -0.95
N TYR A 27 -3.39 -9.28 -2.24
CA TYR A 27 -2.09 -8.97 -2.81
C TYR A 27 -2.18 -7.68 -3.60
N ILE A 28 -1.16 -6.83 -3.45
CA ILE A 28 -0.92 -5.77 -4.43
C ILE A 28 0.23 -6.25 -5.29
N ASP A 29 -0.02 -6.37 -6.58
CA ASP A 29 1.01 -6.61 -7.58
C ASP A 29 1.45 -5.27 -8.18
N SER A 30 2.72 -5.17 -8.53
CA SER A 30 3.21 -4.12 -9.43
C SER A 30 3.63 -4.74 -10.74
N GLU A 31 3.23 -4.12 -11.83
CA GLU A 31 3.72 -4.41 -13.17
C GLU A 31 4.50 -3.22 -13.68
N GLU A 32 5.76 -3.44 -14.02
CA GLU A 32 6.61 -2.44 -14.63
C GLU A 32 7.16 -3.04 -15.94
N ARG A 33 6.97 -2.33 -17.06
CA ARG A 33 7.47 -2.73 -18.38
C ARG A 33 7.08 -4.17 -18.78
N GLY A 34 5.85 -4.58 -18.48
CA GLY A 34 5.30 -5.90 -18.82
C GLY A 34 5.72 -7.03 -17.87
N SER A 35 6.47 -6.74 -16.80
CA SER A 35 6.85 -7.72 -15.78
C SER A 35 6.05 -7.49 -14.50
N ARG A 36 5.02 -8.32 -14.28
CA ARG A 36 4.21 -8.31 -13.06
C ARG A 36 4.84 -9.14 -11.94
N ARG A 37 4.85 -8.59 -10.73
CA ARG A 37 5.35 -9.26 -9.53
C ARG A 37 4.48 -8.96 -8.32
N ARG A 38 4.41 -9.91 -7.39
CA ARG A 38 3.85 -9.64 -6.06
C ARG A 38 4.68 -8.57 -5.39
N TYR A 39 4.05 -7.42 -5.20
CA TYR A 39 4.64 -6.35 -4.45
C TYR A 39 4.42 -6.66 -2.98
N TRP A 40 3.15 -6.69 -2.53
CA TRP A 40 2.78 -6.77 -1.13
C TRP A 40 1.66 -7.79 -0.88
N MET A 41 1.52 -8.20 0.38
CA MET A 41 0.41 -9.04 0.85
C MET A 41 -0.19 -8.44 2.11
N PHE A 42 -1.51 -8.52 2.23
CA PHE A 42 -2.31 -8.15 3.38
C PHE A 42 -3.25 -9.29 3.76
N ARG A 43 -3.46 -9.45 5.07
CA ARG A 43 -4.46 -10.40 5.61
C ARG A 43 -5.86 -9.80 5.75
N ARG A 44 -5.98 -8.48 5.60
CA ARG A 44 -7.23 -7.73 5.72
C ARG A 44 -7.42 -6.88 4.47
N TYR A 45 -8.63 -6.88 3.93
CA TYR A 45 -8.95 -6.07 2.76
C TYR A 45 -8.79 -4.58 3.07
N GLU A 46 -9.20 -4.16 4.27
CA GLU A 46 -9.15 -2.76 4.71
C GLU A 46 -7.73 -2.21 4.72
N ASP A 47 -6.72 -3.06 4.94
CA ASP A 47 -5.32 -2.65 4.89
C ASP A 47 -4.82 -2.51 3.45
N ALA A 48 -5.23 -3.43 2.57
CA ALA A 48 -4.93 -3.34 1.15
C ALA A 48 -5.59 -2.10 0.53
N GLU A 49 -6.84 -1.81 0.88
CA GLU A 49 -7.60 -0.64 0.44
C GLU A 49 -6.94 0.67 0.86
N LYS A 50 -6.55 0.80 2.13
CA LYS A 50 -5.77 1.96 2.61
C LYS A 50 -4.46 2.12 1.86
N TYR A 51 -3.78 1.03 1.54
CA TYR A 51 -2.53 1.12 0.82
C TYR A 51 -2.70 1.50 -0.65
N LEU A 52 -3.76 1.03 -1.31
CA LEU A 52 -4.13 1.49 -2.66
C LEU A 52 -4.41 3.00 -2.65
N LEU A 53 -5.14 3.49 -1.65
CA LEU A 53 -5.38 4.93 -1.48
C LEU A 53 -4.06 5.71 -1.37
N PHE A 54 -3.10 5.18 -0.62
CA PHE A 54 -1.75 5.75 -0.55
C PHE A 54 -1.07 5.77 -1.93
N ILE A 55 -1.04 4.66 -2.67
CA ILE A 55 -0.45 4.61 -4.02
C ILE A 55 -1.09 5.68 -4.93
N ILE A 56 -2.42 5.74 -4.98
CA ILE A 56 -3.17 6.72 -5.77
C ILE A 56 -2.77 8.16 -5.37
N SER A 57 -2.62 8.44 -4.08
CA SER A 57 -2.20 9.78 -3.63
C SER A 57 -0.80 10.17 -4.05
N GLN A 58 0.10 9.21 -4.16
CA GLN A 58 1.46 9.48 -4.58
C GLN A 58 1.53 9.76 -6.08
N MET A 59 0.66 9.13 -6.88
CA MET A 59 0.52 9.38 -8.32
C MET A 59 -0.20 10.70 -8.61
N ALA A 60 -1.27 11.00 -7.88
CA ALA A 60 -2.08 12.20 -8.09
C ALA A 60 -1.42 13.49 -7.58
N ARG A 61 -0.39 13.40 -6.72
CA ARG A 61 0.20 14.57 -6.06
C ARG A 61 1.06 15.38 -7.03
N PRO A 62 0.75 16.68 -7.24
CA PRO A 62 1.66 17.57 -7.96
C PRO A 62 2.92 17.86 -7.14
N GLY A 63 4.03 18.12 -7.84
CA GLY A 63 5.25 18.64 -7.22
C GLY A 63 6.29 17.57 -6.88
N LYS A 64 7.14 17.84 -5.89
CA LYS A 64 8.25 16.94 -5.53
C LYS A 64 7.77 15.90 -4.52
N TYR A 65 8.25 14.67 -4.68
CA TYR A 65 8.01 13.59 -3.71
C TYR A 65 8.41 13.98 -2.27
N THR A 66 9.42 14.84 -2.11
CA THR A 66 9.88 15.34 -0.79
C THR A 66 8.81 16.10 0.00
N ASP A 67 7.77 16.58 -0.69
CA ASP A 67 6.67 17.31 -0.08
C ASP A 67 5.49 16.37 0.26
N SER A 68 5.62 15.07 -0.02
CA SER A 68 4.59 14.07 0.24
C SER A 68 4.58 13.60 1.69
N VAL A 69 3.40 13.14 2.12
CA VAL A 69 3.21 12.43 3.39
C VAL A 69 4.15 11.22 3.49
N GLY A 70 4.26 10.43 2.41
CA GLY A 70 5.13 9.26 2.37
C GLY A 70 6.59 9.59 2.66
N TYR A 71 7.10 10.71 2.12
CA TYR A 71 8.45 11.17 2.42
C TYR A 71 8.61 11.57 3.89
N ARG A 72 7.63 12.28 4.47
CA ARG A 72 7.65 12.61 5.91
C ARG A 72 7.71 11.36 6.77
N TRP A 73 6.91 10.34 6.46
CA TRP A 73 6.94 9.07 7.18
C TRP A 73 8.26 8.32 7.02
N ALA A 74 8.87 8.36 5.83
CA ALA A 74 10.21 7.78 5.63
C ALA A 74 11.28 8.47 6.51
N GLN A 75 11.15 9.78 6.79
CA GLN A 75 12.06 10.49 7.69
C GLN A 75 11.80 10.18 9.18
N VAL A 76 10.54 9.99 9.57
CA VAL A 76 10.17 9.63 10.95
C VAL A 76 10.54 8.17 11.25
N GLY A 77 10.47 7.30 10.26
CA GLY A 77 10.69 5.87 10.43
C GLY A 77 9.41 5.15 10.85
N LEU A 78 9.57 4.02 11.54
CA LEU A 78 8.48 3.13 11.93
C LEU A 78 7.56 3.80 12.96
N ASN A 79 6.25 3.61 12.84
CA ASN A 79 5.29 4.01 13.86
C ASN A 79 5.49 3.18 15.15
N ASP A 80 5.44 3.83 16.32
CA ASP A 80 5.70 3.18 17.62
C ASP A 80 4.74 2.04 17.96
N ARG A 81 3.55 2.04 17.34
CA ARG A 81 2.57 0.96 17.46
C ARG A 81 2.83 -0.22 16.55
N VAL A 82 3.87 -0.20 15.73
CA VAL A 82 4.13 -1.25 14.75
C VAL A 82 5.48 -1.89 15.01
N SER A 83 5.53 -3.21 14.97
CA SER A 83 6.76 -3.98 15.04
C SER A 83 7.00 -4.76 13.75
N LEU A 84 8.27 -4.94 13.41
CA LEU A 84 8.70 -5.72 12.25
C LEU A 84 9.21 -7.09 12.68
N SER A 85 8.94 -8.08 11.85
CA SER A 85 9.55 -9.41 11.96
C SER A 85 10.00 -9.91 10.59
N ARG A 86 10.96 -10.83 10.56
CA ARG A 86 11.48 -11.46 9.34
C ARG A 86 11.25 -12.97 9.43
N PRO A 87 10.09 -13.48 8.98
CA PRO A 87 9.74 -14.89 9.15
C PRO A 87 10.62 -15.82 8.30
N ASP A 88 11.08 -15.37 7.13
CA ASP A 88 11.93 -16.17 6.23
C ASP A 88 13.03 -15.30 5.58
N PRO A 89 14.05 -14.89 6.35
CA PRO A 89 15.12 -14.03 5.85
C PRO A 89 16.11 -14.75 4.93
N VAL A 90 16.08 -16.08 4.87
CA VAL A 90 16.97 -16.87 4.01
C VAL A 90 16.47 -16.82 2.56
N ASN A 91 15.18 -17.04 2.35
CA ASN A 91 14.61 -17.01 1.00
C ASN A 91 14.13 -15.61 0.59
N TYR A 92 13.75 -14.76 1.56
CA TYR A 92 13.21 -13.42 1.31
C TYR A 92 13.88 -12.37 2.20
N PRO A 93 15.20 -12.10 2.05
CA PRO A 93 15.97 -11.25 2.96
C PRO A 93 15.46 -9.79 3.06
N GLY A 94 14.85 -9.28 1.98
CA GLY A 94 14.29 -7.92 1.94
C GLY A 94 12.83 -7.83 2.38
N ARG A 95 12.20 -8.93 2.80
CA ARG A 95 10.78 -8.97 3.21
C ARG A 95 10.64 -8.85 4.71
N VAL A 96 9.70 -8.01 5.14
CA VAL A 96 9.31 -7.87 6.54
C VAL A 96 7.81 -8.07 6.70
N SER A 97 7.41 -8.63 7.84
CA SER A 97 6.03 -8.74 8.30
C SER A 97 5.76 -7.67 9.35
N LEU A 98 4.61 -6.99 9.25
CA LEU A 98 4.24 -5.87 10.13
C LEU A 98 3.16 -6.32 11.10
N ARG A 99 3.36 -6.07 12.40
CA ARG A 99 2.35 -6.32 13.44
C ARG A 99 1.99 -5.01 14.12
N VAL A 100 0.70 -4.73 14.21
CA VAL A 100 0.17 -3.56 14.89
C VAL A 100 -0.11 -3.93 16.34
N ASP A 101 0.34 -3.10 17.27
CA ASP A 101 0.31 -3.30 18.71
C ASP A 101 0.77 -4.74 19.08
N GLU A 102 0.01 -5.42 19.93
CA GLU A 102 0.24 -6.81 20.35
C GLU A 102 -0.71 -7.79 19.63
N GLU A 103 -1.17 -7.45 18.41
CA GLU A 103 -2.02 -8.36 17.63
C GLU A 103 -1.35 -9.74 17.45
N ALA A 104 -2.14 -10.81 17.57
CA ALA A 104 -1.62 -12.19 17.52
C ALA A 104 -1.01 -12.56 16.16
N THR A 105 -1.46 -11.93 15.09
CA THR A 105 -1.04 -12.19 13.71
C THR A 105 -0.54 -10.89 13.07
N ASP A 106 0.47 -10.99 12.19
CA ASP A 106 0.90 -9.84 11.40
C ASP A 106 -0.16 -9.43 10.36
N ARG A 107 -0.15 -8.16 9.96
CA ARG A 107 -1.11 -7.57 9.00
C ARG A 107 -0.80 -7.94 7.57
N GLY A 108 0.40 -8.44 7.31
CA GLY A 108 0.87 -8.73 5.97
C GLY A 108 2.39 -8.63 5.87
N TRP A 109 2.90 -8.77 4.65
CA TRP A 109 4.33 -8.59 4.35
C TRP A 109 4.56 -7.63 3.19
N MET A 110 5.73 -7.00 3.19
CA MET A 110 6.17 -6.06 2.14
C MET A 110 7.70 -5.99 2.10
N ALA A 111 8.25 -5.19 1.18
CA ALA A 111 9.66 -4.87 1.17
C ALA A 111 10.03 -3.97 2.37
N GLU A 112 11.21 -4.18 2.96
CA GLU A 112 11.67 -3.39 4.11
C GLU A 112 11.71 -1.88 3.84
N SER A 113 11.99 -1.47 2.59
CA SER A 113 11.98 -0.07 2.17
C SER A 113 10.63 0.62 2.38
N ASP A 114 9.55 -0.15 2.41
CA ASP A 114 8.19 0.37 2.47
C ASP A 114 7.60 0.38 3.89
N ALA A 115 8.27 -0.31 4.81
CA ALA A 115 7.77 -0.60 6.14
C ALA A 115 7.45 0.67 6.95
N ALA A 116 8.24 1.73 6.74
CA ALA A 116 7.98 3.02 7.38
C ALA A 116 6.61 3.57 6.98
N ALA A 117 6.36 3.78 5.68
CA ALA A 117 5.08 4.31 5.20
C ALA A 117 3.90 3.41 5.60
N ALA A 118 4.03 2.10 5.39
CA ALA A 118 2.98 1.17 5.74
C ALA A 118 2.65 1.15 7.24
N SER A 119 3.65 1.31 8.11
CA SER A 119 3.40 1.32 9.55
C SER A 119 2.47 2.46 9.99
N HIS A 120 2.60 3.64 9.37
CA HIS A 120 1.70 4.77 9.65
C HIS A 120 0.32 4.56 9.01
N ILE A 121 0.26 3.93 7.84
CA ILE A 121 -1.01 3.62 7.15
C ILE A 121 -1.85 2.63 7.97
N LEU A 122 -1.23 1.57 8.51
CA LEU A 122 -1.95 0.48 9.19
C LEU A 122 -2.64 0.90 10.50
N VAL A 123 -2.14 1.97 11.15
CA VAL A 123 -2.67 2.44 12.44
C VAL A 123 -3.78 3.48 12.31
N LEU A 124 -3.99 4.05 11.12
CA LEU A 124 -5.03 5.03 10.82
C LEU A 124 -6.33 4.36 10.39
N THR A 125 -7.47 5.02 10.59
CA THR A 125 -8.70 4.65 9.87
C THR A 125 -8.59 5.04 8.40
N PHE A 126 -9.53 4.54 7.58
CA PHE A 126 -9.56 4.92 6.17
C PHE A 126 -9.81 6.43 6.01
N GLU A 127 -10.73 7.01 6.79
CA GLU A 127 -11.12 8.42 6.73
C GLU A 127 -10.00 9.35 7.19
N GLU A 128 -9.28 8.97 8.25
CA GLU A 128 -8.10 9.70 8.73
C GLU A 128 -7.01 9.71 7.65
N LEU A 129 -6.77 8.56 7.01
CA LEU A 129 -5.81 8.44 5.94
C LEU A 129 -6.23 9.25 4.71
N ASP A 130 -7.48 9.13 4.25
CA ASP A 130 -8.01 9.87 3.09
C ASP A 130 -7.89 11.38 3.28
N THR A 131 -8.28 11.88 4.45
CA THR A 131 -8.15 13.30 4.79
C THR A 131 -6.69 13.76 4.71
N LEU A 132 -5.78 12.97 5.28
CA LEU A 132 -4.36 13.29 5.35
C LEU A 132 -3.68 13.22 3.98
N LEU A 133 -4.05 12.25 3.14
CA LEU A 133 -3.46 12.07 1.81
C LEU A 133 -3.95 13.10 0.79
N ARG A 134 -5.20 13.57 0.92
CA ARG A 134 -5.76 14.64 0.07
C ARG A 134 -5.18 16.01 0.37
N GLU A 135 -4.48 16.19 1.49
CA GLU A 135 -3.86 17.47 1.82
C GLU A 135 -2.88 17.92 0.72
N GLY A 136 -3.18 19.05 0.08
CA GLY A 136 -2.38 19.61 -1.01
C GLY A 136 -2.62 18.98 -2.40
N ILE A 137 -3.59 18.07 -2.54
CA ILE A 137 -4.01 17.53 -3.85
C ILE A 137 -5.29 18.27 -4.29
N PRO A 138 -5.34 18.83 -5.50
CA PRO A 138 -6.56 19.38 -6.06
C PRO A 138 -7.69 18.35 -6.07
N ALA A 139 -8.90 18.74 -5.63
CA ALA A 139 -10.00 17.81 -5.44
C ALA A 139 -10.41 17.08 -6.73
N ASP A 140 -10.28 17.76 -7.88
CA ASP A 140 -10.54 17.24 -9.22
C ASP A 140 -9.55 16.13 -9.62
N TRP A 141 -8.34 16.10 -9.07
CA TRP A 141 -7.30 15.11 -9.42
C TRP A 141 -7.36 13.84 -8.58
N PHE A 142 -8.12 13.87 -7.49
CA PHE A 142 -8.37 12.73 -6.61
C PHE A 142 -9.85 12.32 -6.70
N THR A 143 -10.32 12.15 -7.94
CA THR A 143 -11.67 11.68 -8.25
C THR A 143 -11.57 10.29 -8.87
N ILE A 144 -11.90 9.25 -8.11
CA ILE A 144 -11.94 7.88 -8.62
C ILE A 144 -13.27 7.72 -9.38
N ASN A 145 -13.22 7.70 -10.71
CA ASN A 145 -14.36 7.31 -11.53
C ASN A 145 -14.30 5.80 -11.73
N ILE A 146 -15.21 5.07 -11.09
CA ILE A 146 -15.36 3.63 -11.35
C ILE A 146 -16.12 3.50 -12.66
N VAL A 147 -15.41 3.08 -13.72
CA VAL A 147 -16.02 2.74 -15.02
C VAL A 147 -16.35 1.25 -14.98
N THR A 148 -17.63 0.92 -15.11
CA THR A 148 -18.11 -0.46 -15.30
C THR A 148 -18.70 -0.57 -16.69
N ASP A 149 -18.33 -1.61 -17.44
CA ASP A 149 -18.96 -1.98 -18.71
C ASP A 149 -20.41 -2.44 -18.53
#